data_AF-A0A936GGW0-F1
#
_entry.id   AF-A0A936GGW0-F1
#
_cell.length_a   1.000
_cell.length_b   1.000
_cell.length_c   1.000
_cell.angle_alpha   90.00
_cell.angle_beta   90.00
_cell.angle_gamma   90.00
#
_symmetry.space_group_name_H-M   'P 1'
#
loop_
_entity.id
_entity.type
_entity.pdbx_description
1 polymer ?
#
loop_
_entity_poly.entity_id
_entity_poly.type
_entity_poly.pdbx_seq_one_letter_code
_entity_poly.pdbx_strand_id
1 'polypeptide(L)' 'MNLNEFKLVKNKQRPGFCYAYEKKTDSRKYSIFTMDGGKTFLASVEEPRMDKRWYSEFSETHNSVQECLDAFGRFNNR' A
#
# COMPACT_ATOMS: atom_id res chain seq x y z
N MET A 1 -10.55 5.84 2.72
CA MET A 1 -9.20 6.37 3.06
C MET A 1 -8.86 7.50 2.11
N ASN A 2 -7.95 8.41 2.47
CA ASN A 2 -7.54 9.53 1.61
C ASN A 2 -6.04 9.47 1.27
N LEU A 3 -5.68 9.78 0.02
CA LEU A 3 -4.28 9.72 -0.44
C LEU A 3 -3.36 10.68 0.33
N ASN A 4 -3.89 11.82 0.77
CA ASN A 4 -3.12 12.84 1.51
C ASN A 4 -2.61 12.35 2.87
N GLU A 5 -3.12 11.23 3.37
CA GLU A 5 -2.65 10.59 4.60
C GLU A 5 -1.41 9.69 4.37
N PHE A 6 -0.99 9.52 3.11
CA PHE A 6 0.13 8.67 2.72
C PHE A 6 1.34 9.52 2.39
N LYS A 7 2.51 9.05 2.81
CA LYS A 7 3.78 9.61 2.42
C LYS A 7 4.22 9.00 1.09
N LEU A 8 4.59 9.84 0.13
CA LEU A 8 5.27 9.37 -1.09
C LEU A 8 6.72 8.99 -0.75
N VAL A 9 7.10 7.76 -1.05
CA VAL A 9 8.45 7.24 -0.88
C VAL A 9 8.94 6.63 -2.19
N LYS A 10 10.26 6.60 -2.40
CA LYS A 10 10.84 5.87 -3.52
C LYS A 10 10.68 4.37 -3.27
N ASN A 11 10.28 3.62 -4.28
CA ASN A 11 10.23 2.16 -4.16
C ASN A 11 11.65 1.62 -3.99
N LYS A 12 11.92 0.88 -2.90
CA LYS A 12 13.27 0.36 -2.61
C LYS A 12 13.79 -0.63 -3.66
N GLN A 13 12.90 -1.37 -4.34
CA GLN A 13 13.29 -2.33 -5.37
C GLN A 13 13.61 -1.65 -6.71
N ARG A 14 12.91 -0.55 -7.05
CA ARG A 14 13.11 0.22 -8.28
C ARG A 14 13.05 1.74 -8.04
N PRO A 15 14.04 2.32 -7.33
CA PRO A 15 13.96 3.69 -6.80
C PRO A 15 14.00 4.80 -7.85
N GLY A 16 14.39 4.50 -9.09
CA GLY A 16 14.40 5.45 -10.22
C GLY A 16 13.18 5.38 -11.13
N PHE A 17 12.26 4.43 -10.91
CA PHE A 17 11.18 4.14 -11.85
C PHE A 17 9.81 4.00 -11.17
N CYS A 18 9.80 3.58 -9.91
CA CYS A 18 8.57 3.34 -9.16
C CYS A 18 8.58 4.13 -7.85
N TYR A 19 7.41 4.64 -7.49
CA TYR A 19 7.14 5.23 -6.19
C TYR A 19 6.19 4.33 -5.40
N ALA A 20 6.10 4.57 -4.10
CA ALA A 20 5.07 3.98 -3.27
C ALA A 20 4.43 5.07 -2.40
N TYR A 21 3.13 4.96 -2.18
CA TYR A 21 2.43 5.70 -1.15
C TYR A 21 2.35 4.83 0.09
N GLU A 22 2.96 5.25 1.19
CA GLU A 22 2.98 4.49 2.44
C GLU A 22 2.27 5.26 3.56
N LYS A 23 1.36 4.58 4.27
CA LYS A 23 0.74 5.05 5.51
C LYS A 23 0.94 3.98 6.57
N LYS A 24 1.53 4.34 7.70
CA LYS A 24 1.75 3.43 8.82
C LYS A 24 0.97 3.91 10.05
N THR A 25 0.25 3.01 10.68
CA THR A 25 -0.38 3.16 11.98
C THR A 25 0.28 2.22 12.99
N ASP A 26 -0.17 2.21 14.24
CA ASP A 26 0.35 1.32 15.27
C ASP A 26 0.08 -0.17 14.96
N SER A 27 -1.01 -0.45 14.24
CA SER A 27 -1.47 -1.81 13.94
C SER A 27 -1.30 -2.22 12.47
N ARG A 28 -1.13 -1.28 11.55
CA ARG A 28 -1.19 -1.56 10.10
C ARG A 28 -0.21 -0.71 9.30
N LYS A 29 0.29 -1.26 8.20
CA LYS A 29 1.04 -0.53 7.20
C LYS A 29 0.35 -0.73 5.85
N TYR A 30 -0.09 0.36 5.26
CA TYR A 30 -0.72 0.42 3.95
C TYR A 30 0.31 0.91 2.95
N SER A 31 0.42 0.21 1.82
CA SER A 31 1.34 0.56 0.74
C SER A 31 0.63 0.49 -0.60
N ILE A 32 0.78 1.53 -1.43
CA ILE A 32 0.34 1.52 -2.84
C ILE A 32 1.59 1.63 -3.71
N PHE A 33 1.99 0.55 -4.35
CA PHE A 33 3.18 0.53 -5.23
C PHE A 33 2.78 0.81 -6.67
N THR A 34 3.46 1.75 -7.33
CA THR A 34 3.30 1.95 -8.77
C THR A 34 4.01 0.83 -9.55
N MET A 35 3.31 0.21 -10.48
CA MET A 35 3.81 -0.85 -11.35
C MET A 35 3.71 -0.43 -12.83
N ASP A 36 4.43 -1.11 -13.72
CA ASP A 36 4.36 -0.90 -15.18
C ASP A 36 4.56 0.56 -15.62
N GLY A 37 5.43 1.31 -14.92
CA GLY A 37 5.66 2.74 -15.18
C GLY A 37 4.48 3.64 -14.76
N GLY A 38 3.65 3.18 -13.82
CA GLY A 38 2.49 3.92 -13.31
C GLY A 38 1.16 3.59 -13.97
N LYS A 39 1.08 2.53 -14.79
CA LYS A 39 -0.16 2.08 -15.43
C LYS A 39 -1.06 1.27 -14.48
N THR A 40 -0.45 0.57 -13.54
CA THR A 40 -1.12 -0.29 -12.57
C THR A 40 -0.55 -0.04 -11.17
N PHE A 41 -1.29 -0.45 -10.15
CA PHE A 41 -0.97 -0.18 -8.75
C PHE A 41 -1.20 -1.44 -7.90
N LEU A 42 -0.25 -1.76 -7.03
CA LEU A 42 -0.39 -2.84 -6.04
C LEU A 42 -0.75 -2.24 -4.69
N ALA A 43 -1.96 -2.51 -4.21
CA ALA A 43 -2.41 -2.19 -2.87
C ALA A 43 -2.03 -3.33 -1.92
N SER A 44 -1.30 -3.03 -0.84
CA SER A 44 -0.87 -4.00 0.15
C SER A 44 -1.10 -3.50 1.58
N VAL A 45 -1.56 -4.39 2.45
CA VAL A 45 -1.66 -4.15 3.90
C VAL A 45 -0.80 -5.17 4.64
N GLU A 46 0.07 -4.67 5.50
CA GLU A 46 0.90 -5.47 6.40
C GLU A 46 0.47 -5.23 7.85
N GLU A 47 0.48 -6.27 8.68
CA GLU A 47 0.21 -6.21 10.12
C GLU A 47 1.40 -6.77 10.92
N PRO A 48 1.72 -6.22 12.11
CA PRO A 48 2.76 -6.76 12.97
C PRO A 48 2.24 -8.00 13.72
N ARG A 49 3.02 -9.08 13.72
CA ARG A 49 2.72 -10.29 14.51
C ARG A 49 3.46 -10.28 15.86
N MET A 50 3.25 -11.32 16.68
CA MET A 50 3.87 -11.45 18.01
C MET A 50 5.40 -11.34 18.01
N ASP A 51 6.05 -11.69 16.90
CA ASP A 51 7.50 -11.59 16.71
C ASP A 51 7.97 -10.18 16.28
N LYS A 52 7.07 -9.19 16.28
CA LYS A 52 7.27 -7.80 15.85
C LYS A 52 7.64 -7.63 14.37
N ARG A 53 7.53 -8.69 13.56
CA ARG A 53 7.71 -8.61 12.11
C ARG A 53 6.37 -8.28 11.44
N TRP A 54 6.47 -7.60 10.30
CA TRP A 54 5.33 -7.21 9.49
C TRP A 54 5.07 -8.29 8.45
N TYR A 55 3.81 -8.72 8.34
CA TYR A 55 3.38 -9.75 7.40
C TYR A 55 2.23 -9.22 6.55
N SER A 56 2.25 -9.58 5.27
CA SER A 56 1.19 -9.20 4.33
C SER A 56 -0.10 -9.95 4.64
N GLU A 57 -1.16 -9.22 4.97
CA GLU A 57 -2.51 -9.75 5.19
C GLU A 57 -3.43 -9.48 3.99
N PHE A 58 -3.06 -8.52 3.14
CA PHE A 58 -3.81 -8.15 1.93
C PHE A 58 -2.85 -7.71 0.83
N SER A 59 -3.12 -8.15 -0.40
CA SER A 59 -2.40 -7.70 -1.59
C SER A 59 -3.28 -7.85 -2.83
N GLU A 60 -3.64 -6.74 -3.48
CA GLU A 60 -4.46 -6.71 -4.71
C GLU A 60 -3.91 -5.70 -5.72
N THR A 61 -4.00 -6.03 -7.01
CA THR A 61 -3.60 -5.14 -8.11
C THR A 61 -4.82 -4.41 -8.65
N HIS A 62 -4.68 -3.10 -8.87
CA HIS A 62 -5.73 -2.21 -9.37
C HIS A 62 -5.21 -1.29 -10.48
N ASN A 63 -6.13 -0.66 -11.21
CA ASN A 63 -5.81 0.21 -12.33
C ASN A 63 -5.68 1.69 -11.93
N SER A 64 -6.06 2.05 -10.71
CA SER A 64 -5.97 3.41 -10.21
C SER A 64 -5.67 3.46 -8.71
N VAL A 65 -5.09 4.58 -8.27
CA VAL A 65 -4.87 4.85 -6.84
C VAL A 65 -6.20 4.88 -6.07
N GLN A 66 -7.27 5.38 -6.69
CA GLN A 66 -8.59 5.43 -6.06
C GLN A 66 -9.13 4.02 -5.77
N GLU A 67 -9.02 3.10 -6.73
CA GLU A 67 -9.40 1.70 -6.52
C GLU A 67 -8.62 1.06 -5.37
N CYS A 68 -7.32 1.37 -5.22
CA CYS A 68 -6.53 0.92 -4.07
C CYS A 68 -7.08 1.46 -2.75
N LEU A 69 -7.45 2.75 -2.68
CA LEU A 69 -8.02 3.37 -1.48
C LEU A 69 -9.38 2.77 -1.11
N ASP A 70 -10.20 2.46 -2.12
CA ASP A 70 -11.49 1.79 -1.94
C ASP A 70 -11.29 0.35 -1.45
N ALA A 71 -10.28 -0.35 -1.98
CA ALA A 71 -9.92 -1.70 -1.53
C ALA A 71 -9.50 -1.73 -0.07
N PHE A 72 -8.68 -0.76 0.39
CA PHE A 72 -8.36 -0.62 1.81
C PHE A 72 -9.59 -0.31 2.66
N GLY A 73 -10.54 0.49 2.15
CA GLY A 73 -11.82 0.74 2.81
C GLY A 73 -12.62 -0.55 3.01
N ARG A 74 -12.71 -1.39 1.98
CA ARG A 74 -13.37 -2.71 2.06
C ARG A 74 -12.66 -3.64 3.05
N PHE A 75 -11.32 -3.69 3.02
CA PHE A 75 -10.53 -4.52 3.93
C PHE A 75 -10.75 -4.12 5.39
N ASN A 76 -10.80 -2.82 5.70
CA ASN A 76 -11.00 -2.35 7.08
C ASN A 76 -12.40 -2.61 7.64
N ASN A 77 -13.40 -2.88 6.78
CA ASN A 77 -14.79 -3.17 7.17
C ASN A 77 -15.08 -4.68 7.30
N ARG A 78 -14.06 -5.54 7.13
CA ARG A 78 -14.13 -6.97 7.45
C ARG A 78 -13.89 -7.20 8.93
#